data_AF-A0A2S6XDE4-F1
#
_entry.id   AF-A0A2S6XDE4-F1
#
_cell.length_a   1.000
_cell.length_b   1.000
_cell.length_c   1.000
_cell.angle_alpha   90.00
_cell.angle_beta   90.00
_cell.angle_gamma   90.00
#
_symmetry.space_group_name_H-M   'P 1'
#
loop_
_entity.id
_entity.type
_entity.pdbx_description
1 polymer ?
#
loop_
_entity_poly.entity_id
_entity_poly.type
_entity_poly.pdbx_seq_one_letter_code
_entity_poly.pdbx_strand_id
1 'polypeptide(L)'
;MTAGPSGVPIIGPMQDSPGTDTRIALDLALTVRHDGHGGIADDLADPAGLTAWVSAHPGVLPDTAVFAADAPALAAVRDVRAATRALFARAVRPGEPSPADAARLLPVPQALRLLNEAAARTPTVPVLAWTDAAEPVVRAAPAQGTRADLAAALAQAVIGFLAGPDRQRLRACHAPRCVRYFLKEHPRQEWCKPSCGNRARVARHQDRHRRTA
;
A
#
# COMPACT_ATOMS: atom_id res chain seq x y z
N MET A 1 34.08 44.93 -13.12
CA MET A 1 33.11 44.01 -13.74
C MET A 1 33.31 42.64 -13.12
N THR A 2 32.57 42.33 -12.06
CA THR A 2 32.69 41.10 -11.27
C THR A 2 31.41 40.29 -11.46
N ALA A 3 31.52 39.15 -12.14
CA ALA A 3 30.44 38.20 -12.29
C ALA A 3 30.24 37.43 -10.97
N GLY A 4 29.07 37.58 -10.34
CA GLY A 4 28.63 36.74 -9.23
C GLY A 4 27.90 35.50 -9.77
N PRO A 5 28.06 34.30 -9.17
CA PRO A 5 27.31 33.13 -9.57
C PRO A 5 25.87 33.25 -9.05
N SER A 6 24.92 33.29 -9.98
CA SER A 6 23.50 33.15 -9.69
C SER A 6 23.24 31.76 -9.10
N GLY A 7 23.03 31.70 -7.79
CA GLY A 7 22.52 30.52 -7.11
C GLY A 7 21.08 30.25 -7.56
N VAL A 8 20.88 29.15 -8.29
CA VAL A 8 19.55 28.57 -8.51
C VAL A 8 19.12 27.93 -7.19
N PRO A 9 17.96 28.28 -6.61
CA PRO A 9 17.47 27.55 -5.45
C PRO A 9 17.07 26.14 -5.90
N ILE A 10 17.76 25.13 -5.37
CA ILE A 10 17.40 23.72 -5.46
C ILE A 10 16.17 23.52 -4.57
N ILE A 11 15.01 23.94 -5.06
CA ILE A 11 13.73 23.46 -4.55
C ILE A 11 13.48 22.15 -5.28
N GLY A 12 13.87 21.04 -4.64
CA GLY A 12 13.55 19.71 -5.16
C GLY A 12 12.05 19.60 -5.44
N PRO A 13 11.64 18.84 -6.47
CA PRO A 13 10.24 18.77 -6.85
C PRO A 13 9.40 18.38 -5.64
N MET A 14 8.45 19.24 -5.31
CA MET A 14 7.37 18.95 -4.38
C MET A 14 6.71 17.66 -4.89
N GLN A 15 6.89 16.57 -4.15
CA GLN A 15 6.64 15.22 -4.61
C GLN A 15 5.21 15.08 -5.15
N ASP A 16 5.08 14.54 -6.36
CA ASP A 16 3.80 14.18 -6.94
C ASP A 16 2.99 13.34 -5.95
N SER A 17 1.71 13.70 -5.79
CA SER A 17 0.80 12.91 -4.96
C SER A 17 0.81 11.46 -5.46
N PRO A 18 0.80 10.46 -4.55
CA PRO A 18 0.89 9.07 -4.98
C PRO A 18 -0.22 8.74 -5.98
N GLY A 19 0.17 8.04 -7.06
CA GLY A 19 -0.77 7.59 -8.07
C GLY A 19 -1.90 6.74 -7.46
N THR A 20 -2.99 6.58 -8.20
CA THR A 20 -4.15 5.78 -7.76
C THR A 20 -3.74 4.36 -7.35
N ASP A 21 -2.87 3.71 -8.14
CA ASP A 21 -2.34 2.38 -7.86
C ASP A 21 -1.60 2.32 -6.52
N THR A 22 -0.78 3.34 -6.23
CA THR A 22 -0.07 3.45 -4.96
C THR A 22 -1.03 3.53 -3.79
N ARG A 23 -2.08 4.36 -3.88
CA ARG A 23 -3.07 4.52 -2.81
C ARG A 23 -3.78 3.21 -2.53
N ILE A 24 -4.32 2.55 -3.55
CA ILE A 24 -5.10 1.33 -3.35
C ILE A 24 -4.24 0.13 -2.92
N ALA A 25 -3.00 0.01 -3.41
CA ALA A 25 -2.07 -1.04 -2.98
C ALA A 25 -1.72 -0.90 -1.49
N LEU A 26 -1.48 0.34 -1.04
CA LEU A 26 -1.23 0.62 0.37
C LEU A 26 -2.48 0.39 1.21
N ASP A 27 -3.64 0.90 0.79
CA ASP A 27 -4.91 0.76 1.52
C ASP A 27 -5.32 -0.71 1.69
N LEU A 28 -5.09 -1.57 0.68
CA LEU A 28 -5.29 -3.01 0.80
C LEU A 28 -4.44 -3.62 1.92
N ALA A 29 -3.14 -3.28 1.99
CA ALA A 29 -2.26 -3.76 3.05
C ALA A 29 -2.68 -3.23 4.44
N LEU A 30 -3.30 -2.05 4.49
CA LEU A 30 -3.72 -1.36 5.71
C LEU A 30 -5.02 -1.87 6.33
N THR A 31 -5.75 -2.75 5.64
CA THR A 31 -6.90 -3.49 6.21
C THR A 31 -6.51 -4.42 7.36
N VAL A 32 -5.21 -4.71 7.52
CA VAL A 32 -4.65 -5.35 8.72
C VAL A 32 -4.13 -4.25 9.65
N ARG A 33 -4.75 -4.10 10.81
CA ARG A 33 -4.45 -3.05 11.79
C ARG A 33 -4.32 -3.61 13.20
N HIS A 34 -3.71 -2.85 14.09
CA HIS A 34 -3.66 -3.21 15.50
C HIS A 34 -5.03 -2.94 16.15
N ASP A 35 -5.52 -3.85 16.99
CA ASP A 35 -6.87 -3.76 17.60
C ASP A 35 -6.96 -2.76 18.77
N GLY A 36 -5.82 -2.44 19.39
CA GLY A 36 -5.69 -1.53 20.55
C GLY A 36 -5.33 -2.26 21.84
N HIS A 37 -5.54 -3.57 21.88
CA HIS A 37 -5.42 -4.47 23.03
C HIS A 37 -4.25 -5.47 22.91
N GLY A 38 -3.46 -5.38 21.84
CA GLY A 38 -2.27 -6.20 21.64
C GLY A 38 -2.43 -7.24 20.53
N GLY A 39 -3.61 -7.32 19.92
CA GLY A 39 -3.91 -8.18 18.80
C GLY A 39 -4.03 -7.41 17.47
N ILE A 40 -4.55 -8.14 16.49
CA ILE A 40 -4.71 -7.68 15.12
C ILE A 40 -6.20 -7.67 14.79
N ALA A 41 -6.69 -6.54 14.30
CA ALA A 41 -7.99 -6.42 13.66
C ALA A 41 -7.82 -6.51 12.14
N ASP A 42 -8.77 -7.19 11.50
CA ASP A 42 -8.83 -7.40 10.07
C ASP A 42 -10.13 -6.81 9.53
N ASP A 43 -10.03 -5.74 8.72
CA ASP A 43 -11.19 -5.08 8.10
C ASP A 43 -11.88 -5.96 7.06
N LEU A 44 -11.17 -6.98 6.55
CA LEU A 44 -11.68 -7.97 5.62
C LEU A 44 -11.93 -9.29 6.36
N ALA A 45 -12.48 -9.25 7.59
CA ALA A 45 -12.80 -10.43 8.40
C ALA A 45 -13.94 -11.29 7.81
N ASP A 46 -14.85 -10.67 7.07
CA ASP A 46 -16.04 -11.29 6.50
C ASP A 46 -16.46 -10.56 5.19
N PRO A 47 -17.45 -11.07 4.44
CA PRO A 47 -17.89 -10.43 3.21
C PRO A 47 -18.49 -9.02 3.42
N ALA A 48 -19.09 -8.75 4.57
CA ALA A 48 -19.64 -7.42 4.86
C ALA A 48 -18.50 -6.39 4.99
N GLY A 49 -17.39 -6.77 5.65
CA GLY A 49 -16.17 -5.97 5.75
C GLY A 49 -15.57 -5.68 4.37
N LEU A 50 -15.48 -6.69 3.49
CA LEU A 50 -15.03 -6.45 2.11
C LEU A 50 -15.97 -5.53 1.34
N THR A 51 -17.27 -5.72 1.46
CA THR A 51 -18.27 -4.86 0.79
C THR A 51 -18.11 -3.41 1.23
N ALA A 52 -18.05 -3.16 2.55
CA ALA A 52 -17.85 -1.83 3.11
C ALA A 52 -16.52 -1.21 2.66
N TRP A 53 -15.44 -2.00 2.61
CA TRP A 53 -14.14 -1.54 2.14
C TRP A 53 -14.19 -1.14 0.66
N VAL A 54 -14.82 -1.95 -0.21
CA VAL A 54 -14.94 -1.62 -1.64
C VAL A 54 -15.78 -0.37 -1.86
N SER A 55 -16.92 -0.24 -1.17
CA SER A 55 -17.79 0.95 -1.28
C SER A 55 -17.11 2.25 -0.83
N ALA A 56 -16.06 2.18 -0.01
CA ALA A 56 -15.26 3.34 0.41
C ALA A 56 -14.27 3.85 -0.66
N HIS A 57 -14.13 3.18 -1.81
CA HIS A 57 -13.18 3.53 -2.87
C HIS A 57 -13.85 3.80 -4.25
N PRO A 58 -14.86 4.70 -4.32
CA PRO A 58 -15.54 5.00 -5.58
C PRO A 58 -14.57 5.59 -6.61
N GLY A 59 -14.74 5.20 -7.88
CA GLY A 59 -13.93 5.70 -9.01
C GLY A 59 -12.50 5.14 -9.07
N VAL A 60 -12.10 4.28 -8.13
CA VAL A 60 -10.82 3.57 -8.13
C VAL A 60 -11.01 2.09 -8.42
N LEU A 61 -12.01 1.47 -7.80
CA LEU A 61 -12.35 0.07 -8.00
C LEU A 61 -13.57 -0.07 -8.95
N PRO A 62 -13.66 -1.17 -9.71
CA PRO A 62 -14.80 -1.41 -10.59
C PRO A 62 -16.09 -1.67 -9.79
N ASP A 63 -17.22 -1.21 -10.34
CA ASP A 63 -18.59 -1.56 -9.90
C ASP A 63 -18.90 -1.36 -8.40
N THR A 64 -18.19 -0.45 -7.74
CA THR A 64 -18.27 -0.20 -6.28
C THR A 64 -19.67 0.04 -5.73
N ALA A 65 -20.56 0.68 -6.52
CA ALA A 65 -21.92 1.01 -6.10
C ALA A 65 -22.86 -0.20 -6.02
N VAL A 66 -22.56 -1.26 -6.76
CA VAL A 66 -23.39 -2.48 -6.85
C VAL A 66 -22.66 -3.72 -6.34
N PHE A 67 -21.42 -3.57 -5.91
CA PHE A 67 -20.60 -4.66 -5.41
C PHE A 67 -21.15 -5.18 -4.08
N ALA A 68 -21.41 -6.48 -4.03
CA ALA A 68 -21.68 -7.23 -2.81
C ALA A 68 -20.73 -8.42 -2.77
N ALA A 69 -19.90 -8.51 -1.73
CA ALA A 69 -18.94 -9.60 -1.62
C ALA A 69 -19.64 -10.91 -1.27
N ASP A 70 -19.14 -11.99 -1.87
CA ASP A 70 -19.38 -13.36 -1.44
C ASP A 70 -18.10 -13.96 -0.84
N ALA A 71 -18.18 -15.21 -0.37
CA ALA A 71 -17.03 -15.90 0.21
C ALA A 71 -15.87 -16.10 -0.80
N PRO A 72 -16.11 -16.49 -2.07
CA PRO A 72 -15.06 -16.55 -3.09
C PRO A 72 -14.35 -15.21 -3.33
N ALA A 73 -15.08 -14.09 -3.47
CA ALA A 73 -14.48 -12.77 -3.66
C ALA A 73 -13.63 -12.39 -2.44
N LEU A 74 -14.12 -12.66 -1.23
CA LEU A 74 -13.36 -12.43 -0.01
C LEU A 74 -12.06 -13.23 0.03
N ALA A 75 -12.11 -14.52 -0.31
CA ALA A 75 -10.92 -15.36 -0.37
C ALA A 75 -9.89 -14.83 -1.37
N ALA A 76 -10.34 -14.49 -2.59
CA ALA A 76 -9.47 -13.96 -3.63
C ALA A 76 -8.78 -12.65 -3.23
N VAL A 77 -9.52 -11.72 -2.60
CA VAL A 77 -8.93 -10.44 -2.13
C VAL A 77 -7.96 -10.68 -0.97
N ARG A 78 -8.26 -11.62 -0.06
CA ARG A 78 -7.35 -11.98 1.03
C ARG A 78 -6.06 -12.60 0.53
N ASP A 79 -6.11 -13.43 -0.51
CA ASP A 79 -4.92 -14.01 -1.15
C ASP A 79 -4.04 -12.93 -1.77
N VAL A 80 -4.65 -11.99 -2.51
CA VAL A 80 -3.94 -10.82 -3.05
C VAL A 80 -3.32 -9.99 -1.93
N ARG A 81 -4.03 -9.76 -0.83
CA ARG A 81 -3.51 -9.03 0.34
C ARG A 81 -2.34 -9.78 1.00
N ALA A 82 -2.43 -11.09 1.16
CA ALA A 82 -1.36 -11.91 1.73
C ALA A 82 -0.09 -11.84 0.87
N ALA A 83 -0.24 -11.96 -0.45
CA ALA A 83 0.85 -11.77 -1.41
C ALA A 83 1.43 -10.35 -1.33
N THR A 84 0.57 -9.33 -1.27
CA THR A 84 0.97 -7.92 -1.14
C THR A 84 1.82 -7.69 0.10
N ARG A 85 1.37 -8.17 1.28
CA ARG A 85 2.10 -7.99 2.54
C ARG A 85 3.43 -8.75 2.54
N ALA A 86 3.51 -9.92 1.93
CA ALA A 86 4.77 -10.64 1.74
C ALA A 86 5.76 -9.90 0.83
N LEU A 87 5.29 -9.30 -0.26
CA LEU A 87 6.12 -8.52 -1.16
C LEU A 87 6.52 -7.16 -0.58
N PHE A 88 5.67 -6.55 0.24
CA PHE A 88 6.00 -5.33 1.00
C PHE A 88 7.09 -5.62 2.03
N ALA A 89 6.97 -6.72 2.78
CA ALA A 89 8.00 -7.20 3.68
C ALA A 89 9.35 -7.47 2.97
N ARG A 90 9.31 -7.97 1.72
CA ARG A 90 10.51 -8.11 0.88
C ARG A 90 11.08 -6.75 0.44
N ALA A 91 10.20 -5.82 0.08
CA ALA A 91 10.56 -4.51 -0.47
C ALA A 91 11.17 -3.55 0.57
N VAL A 92 10.82 -3.70 1.85
CA VAL A 92 11.38 -2.85 2.94
C VAL A 92 12.76 -3.28 3.42
N ARG A 93 13.31 -4.40 2.92
CA ARG A 93 14.66 -4.87 3.31
C ARG A 93 15.73 -3.83 2.93
N PRO A 94 16.79 -3.66 3.76
CA PRO A 94 17.14 -4.45 4.94
C PRO A 94 16.36 -4.11 6.22
N GLY A 95 15.40 -3.18 6.17
CA GLY A 95 14.49 -2.92 7.27
C GLY A 95 13.64 -4.13 7.64
N GLU A 96 13.11 -4.12 8.86
CA GLU A 96 12.22 -5.16 9.36
C GLU A 96 10.84 -5.07 8.69
N PRO A 97 10.17 -6.21 8.47
CA PRO A 97 8.78 -6.22 8.02
C PRO A 97 7.84 -5.70 9.12
N SER A 98 6.58 -5.43 8.75
CA SER A 98 5.57 -5.08 9.76
C SER A 98 5.49 -6.16 10.86
N PRO A 99 5.35 -5.79 12.15
CA PRO A 99 5.25 -6.78 13.24
C PRO A 99 4.12 -7.81 13.08
N ALA A 100 3.02 -7.46 12.39
CA ALA A 100 1.94 -8.43 12.10
C ALA A 100 2.35 -9.55 11.12
N ASP A 101 3.42 -9.36 10.36
CA ASP A 101 3.82 -10.26 9.29
C ASP A 101 4.89 -11.26 9.72
N ALA A 102 5.61 -10.98 10.80
CA ALA A 102 6.83 -11.70 11.18
C ALA A 102 6.70 -13.24 11.23
N ALA A 103 5.49 -13.76 11.51
CA ALA A 103 5.23 -15.20 11.60
C ALA A 103 4.40 -15.80 10.45
N ARG A 104 3.90 -15.00 9.49
CA ARG A 104 2.79 -15.40 8.61
C ARG A 104 2.99 -15.09 7.12
N LEU A 105 4.20 -14.74 6.70
CA LEU A 105 4.44 -14.38 5.31
C LEU A 105 4.49 -15.59 4.40
N LEU A 106 3.82 -15.46 3.25
CA LEU A 106 4.02 -16.35 2.12
C LEU A 106 5.49 -16.29 1.65
N PRO A 107 6.08 -17.43 1.25
CA PRO A 107 7.33 -17.43 0.51
C PRO A 107 7.24 -16.51 -0.71
N VAL A 108 8.29 -15.73 -0.97
CA VAL A 108 8.30 -14.73 -2.08
C VAL A 108 7.90 -15.35 -3.43
N PRO A 109 8.39 -16.55 -3.84
CA PRO A 109 7.96 -17.14 -5.09
C PRO A 109 6.45 -17.45 -5.14
N GLN A 110 5.85 -17.85 -4.03
CA GLN A 110 4.42 -18.10 -3.95
C GLN A 110 3.62 -16.79 -4.02
N ALA A 111 4.06 -15.75 -3.31
CA ALA A 111 3.45 -14.43 -3.37
C ALA A 111 3.48 -13.84 -4.78
N LEU A 112 4.60 -13.98 -5.49
CA LEU A 112 4.72 -13.57 -6.90
C LEU A 112 3.75 -14.32 -7.81
N ARG A 113 3.65 -15.65 -7.67
CA ARG A 113 2.71 -16.45 -8.47
C ARG A 113 1.26 -16.02 -8.24
N LEU A 114 0.82 -15.97 -6.99
CA LEU A 114 -0.56 -15.59 -6.65
C LEU A 114 -0.92 -14.20 -7.18
N LEU A 115 0.00 -13.23 -7.06
CA LEU A 115 -0.24 -11.88 -7.54
C LEU A 115 -0.33 -11.83 -9.07
N ASN A 116 0.58 -12.50 -9.78
CA ASN A 116 0.58 -12.54 -11.24
C ASN A 116 -0.63 -13.30 -11.79
N GLU A 117 -1.00 -14.44 -11.20
CA GLU A 117 -2.18 -15.22 -11.57
C GLU A 117 -3.47 -14.41 -11.35
N ALA A 118 -3.56 -13.66 -10.25
CA ALA A 118 -4.69 -12.78 -10.00
C ALA A 118 -4.78 -11.65 -11.03
N ALA A 119 -3.67 -10.97 -11.32
CA ALA A 119 -3.62 -9.90 -12.31
C ALA A 119 -3.98 -10.40 -13.73
N ALA A 120 -3.63 -11.64 -14.07
CA ALA A 120 -3.89 -12.23 -15.37
C ALA A 120 -5.38 -12.52 -15.65
N ARG A 121 -6.24 -12.57 -14.61
CA ARG A 121 -7.68 -12.80 -14.79
C ARG A 121 -8.40 -11.68 -15.52
N THR A 122 -7.84 -10.48 -15.55
CA THR A 122 -8.34 -9.35 -16.36
C THR A 122 -7.22 -8.83 -17.24
N PRO A 123 -6.99 -9.42 -18.42
CA PRO A 123 -5.98 -8.93 -19.36
C PRO A 123 -6.17 -7.46 -19.69
N THR A 124 -5.08 -6.69 -19.65
CA THR A 124 -5.09 -5.25 -19.97
C THR A 124 -4.27 -4.97 -21.22
N VAL A 125 -4.67 -3.95 -21.97
CA VAL A 125 -3.94 -3.39 -23.08
C VAL A 125 -3.39 -2.01 -22.72
N PRO A 126 -2.21 -1.61 -23.25
CA PRO A 126 -1.72 -0.25 -23.08
C PRO A 126 -2.58 0.73 -23.89
N VAL A 127 -3.00 1.81 -23.25
CA VAL A 127 -3.76 2.91 -23.85
C VAL A 127 -2.99 4.21 -23.66
N LEU A 128 -2.63 4.84 -24.77
CA LEU A 128 -2.06 6.19 -24.77
C LEU A 128 -3.20 7.21 -24.58
N ALA A 129 -3.15 7.96 -23.49
CA ALA A 129 -3.99 9.11 -23.28
C ALA A 129 -3.15 10.38 -23.44
N TRP A 130 -3.53 11.22 -24.39
CA TRP A 130 -2.87 12.50 -24.66
C TRP A 130 -3.95 13.55 -24.87
N THR A 131 -3.99 14.53 -23.98
CA THR A 131 -4.90 15.68 -24.09
C THR A 131 -4.06 16.93 -24.35
N ASP A 132 -4.64 17.94 -24.98
CA ASP A 132 -3.92 19.19 -25.29
C ASP A 132 -3.41 19.92 -24.04
N ALA A 133 -3.96 19.60 -22.87
CA ALA A 133 -3.64 20.22 -21.58
C ALA A 133 -2.62 19.45 -20.74
N ALA A 134 -2.10 18.30 -21.21
CA ALA A 134 -1.21 17.45 -20.43
C ALA A 134 -0.20 16.66 -21.29
N GLU A 135 0.93 16.32 -20.68
CA GLU A 135 1.89 15.38 -21.26
C GLU A 135 1.24 14.00 -21.52
N PRO A 136 1.68 13.27 -22.56
CA PRO A 136 1.14 11.96 -22.87
C PRO A 136 1.39 10.97 -21.73
N VAL A 137 0.36 10.20 -21.37
CA VAL A 137 0.44 9.16 -20.34
C VAL A 137 -0.06 7.83 -20.90
N VAL A 138 0.69 6.76 -20.62
CA VAL A 138 0.25 5.39 -20.92
C VAL A 138 -0.45 4.84 -19.68
N ARG A 139 -1.65 4.28 -19.87
CA ARG A 139 -2.42 3.60 -18.83
C ARG A 139 -2.74 2.18 -19.28
N ALA A 140 -2.84 1.25 -18.34
CA ALA A 140 -3.43 -0.05 -18.60
C ALA A 140 -4.96 0.08 -18.56
N ALA A 141 -5.64 -0.43 -19.60
CA ALA A 141 -7.09 -0.56 -19.61
C ALA A 141 -7.49 -2.02 -19.85
N PRO A 142 -8.60 -2.52 -19.27
CA PRO A 142 -9.10 -3.86 -19.56
C PRO A 142 -9.30 -4.05 -21.08
N ALA A 143 -8.94 -5.23 -21.61
CA ALA A 143 -9.19 -5.56 -23.00
C ALA A 143 -10.71 -5.60 -23.30
N GLN A 144 -11.12 -5.38 -24.55
CA GLN A 144 -12.56 -5.43 -24.87
C GLN A 144 -13.17 -6.80 -24.52
N GLY A 145 -14.35 -6.78 -23.89
CA GLY A 145 -15.07 -8.00 -23.50
C GLY A 145 -14.57 -8.66 -22.21
N THR A 146 -13.53 -8.14 -21.54
CA THR A 146 -13.12 -8.66 -20.24
C THR A 146 -14.10 -8.21 -19.15
N ARG A 147 -14.52 -9.16 -18.32
CA ARG A 147 -15.31 -8.86 -17.11
C ARG A 147 -14.40 -8.26 -16.03
N ALA A 148 -14.92 -7.29 -15.30
CA ALA A 148 -14.23 -6.75 -14.13
C ALA A 148 -14.05 -7.83 -13.05
N ASP A 149 -12.83 -7.90 -12.48
CA ASP A 149 -12.49 -8.75 -11.34
C ASP A 149 -11.76 -7.88 -10.32
N LEU A 150 -12.33 -7.78 -9.12
CA LEU A 150 -11.80 -6.93 -8.05
C LEU A 150 -10.38 -7.35 -7.66
N ALA A 151 -10.13 -8.64 -7.48
CA ALA A 151 -8.84 -9.13 -7.05
C ALA A 151 -7.79 -8.98 -8.17
N ALA A 152 -8.18 -9.03 -9.44
CA ALA A 152 -7.31 -8.71 -10.57
C ALA A 152 -6.92 -7.23 -10.57
N ALA A 153 -7.89 -6.32 -10.41
CA ALA A 153 -7.63 -4.88 -10.34
C ALA A 153 -6.70 -4.52 -9.16
N LEU A 154 -6.92 -5.12 -8.00
CA LEU A 154 -6.04 -4.96 -6.84
C LEU A 154 -4.63 -5.50 -7.10
N ALA A 155 -4.53 -6.68 -7.71
CA ALA A 155 -3.23 -7.27 -8.02
C ALA A 155 -2.44 -6.40 -9.01
N GLN A 156 -3.09 -5.86 -10.04
CA GLN A 156 -2.49 -4.94 -11.01
C GLN A 156 -1.99 -3.66 -10.35
N ALA A 157 -2.78 -3.06 -9.46
CA ALA A 157 -2.36 -1.88 -8.70
C ALA A 157 -1.14 -2.15 -7.81
N VAL A 158 -1.10 -3.33 -7.16
CA VAL A 158 0.05 -3.74 -6.34
C VAL A 158 1.29 -3.96 -7.20
N ILE A 159 1.15 -4.56 -8.39
CA ILE A 159 2.25 -4.70 -9.35
C ILE A 159 2.76 -3.31 -9.79
N GLY A 160 1.84 -2.40 -10.16
CA GLY A 160 2.17 -1.02 -10.53
C GLY A 160 2.91 -0.28 -9.42
N PHE A 161 2.45 -0.41 -8.17
CA PHE A 161 3.13 0.15 -7.00
C PHE A 161 4.53 -0.43 -6.79
N LEU A 162 4.69 -1.75 -6.83
CA LEU A 162 5.98 -2.42 -6.61
C LEU A 162 6.98 -2.16 -7.75
N ALA A 163 6.51 -1.99 -8.97
CA ALA A 163 7.36 -1.60 -10.10
C ALA A 163 7.62 -0.08 -10.15
N GLY A 164 6.82 0.71 -9.45
CA GLY A 164 6.84 2.16 -9.48
C GLY A 164 7.88 2.82 -8.54
N PRO A 165 8.05 4.16 -8.68
CA PRO A 165 9.02 4.92 -7.90
C PRO A 165 8.69 4.95 -6.39
N ASP A 166 7.41 4.89 -6.04
CA ASP A 166 6.96 4.92 -4.64
C ASP A 166 7.41 3.72 -3.82
N ARG A 167 7.79 2.60 -4.46
CA ARG A 167 8.35 1.44 -3.75
C ARG A 167 9.52 1.84 -2.86
N GLN A 168 10.39 2.75 -3.30
CA GLN A 168 11.59 3.16 -2.54
C GLN A 168 11.24 3.92 -1.26
N ARG A 169 10.03 4.50 -1.19
CA ARG A 169 9.52 5.25 -0.04
C ARG A 169 8.80 4.34 0.96
N LEU A 170 8.46 3.10 0.59
CA LEU A 170 7.75 2.15 1.45
C LEU A 170 8.56 1.82 2.71
N ARG A 171 7.93 1.93 3.87
CA ARG A 171 8.48 1.57 5.18
C ARG A 171 7.43 0.83 6.02
N ALA A 172 7.89 0.00 6.95
CA ALA A 172 7.05 -0.53 8.02
C ALA A 172 7.13 0.36 9.26
N CYS A 173 6.01 0.57 9.95
CA CYS A 173 5.97 1.34 11.18
C CYS A 173 6.19 0.43 12.39
N HIS A 174 7.26 0.69 13.15
CA HIS A 174 7.63 -0.10 14.34
C HIS A 174 7.24 0.59 15.66
N ALA A 175 6.33 1.57 15.61
CA ALA A 175 5.84 2.19 16.85
C ALA A 175 5.09 1.14 17.67
N PRO A 176 5.12 1.22 19.02
CA PRO A 176 4.35 0.32 19.86
C PRO A 176 2.90 0.25 19.40
N ARG A 177 2.38 -0.97 19.26
CA ARG A 177 1.01 -1.24 18.79
C ARG A 177 0.74 -0.69 17.38
N CYS A 178 1.70 -0.80 16.46
CA CYS A 178 1.53 -0.45 15.05
C CYS A 178 2.01 -1.60 14.15
N VAL A 179 1.26 -1.83 13.06
CA VAL A 179 1.49 -2.91 12.08
C VAL A 179 1.29 -2.43 10.64
N ARG A 180 1.36 -1.11 10.45
CA ARG A 180 1.08 -0.45 9.18
C ARG A 180 2.36 -0.34 8.35
N TYR A 181 2.23 -0.57 7.06
CA TYR A 181 3.15 0.01 6.08
C TYR A 181 2.77 1.47 5.81
N PHE A 182 3.73 2.28 5.35
CA PHE A 182 3.51 3.67 4.98
C PHE A 182 4.54 4.14 3.95
N LEU A 183 4.24 5.24 3.27
CA LEU A 183 5.21 5.93 2.42
C LEU A 183 5.90 7.03 3.20
N LYS A 184 7.23 7.03 3.14
CA LYS A 184 8.07 8.06 3.69
C LYS A 184 7.98 9.31 2.82
N GLU A 185 7.42 10.39 3.38
CA GLU A 185 7.24 11.69 2.73
C GLU A 185 8.46 12.59 2.94
N HIS A 186 9.16 12.47 4.06
CA HIS A 186 10.37 13.26 4.34
C HIS A 186 11.47 12.43 5.01
N PRO A 187 12.76 12.81 4.86
CA PRO A 187 13.90 12.03 5.36
C PRO A 187 13.87 11.71 6.87
N ARG A 188 13.25 12.58 7.68
CA ARG A 188 13.12 12.41 9.14
C ARG A 188 11.88 11.63 9.59
N GLN A 189 11.02 11.17 8.67
CA GLN A 189 9.83 10.42 9.05
C GLN A 189 10.20 8.99 9.41
N GLU A 190 10.08 8.67 10.69
CA GLU A 190 10.31 7.32 11.24
C GLU A 190 9.00 6.54 11.45
N TRP A 191 7.88 7.25 11.56
CA TRP A 191 6.59 6.68 11.96
C TRP A 191 5.51 7.03 10.93
N CYS A 192 4.51 6.15 10.78
CA CYS A 192 3.43 6.36 9.82
C CYS A 192 2.53 7.57 10.14
N LYS A 193 2.43 7.97 11.42
CA LYS A 193 1.64 9.12 11.89
C LYS A 193 2.27 9.75 13.14
N PRO A 194 2.02 11.04 13.45
CA PRO A 194 2.52 11.68 14.67
C PRO A 194 2.16 10.94 15.97
N SER A 195 0.94 10.39 16.05
CA SER A 195 0.49 9.61 17.22
C SER A 195 1.34 8.35 17.47
N CYS A 196 1.91 7.75 16.43
CA CYS A 196 2.85 6.63 16.55
C CYS A 196 4.18 7.07 17.19
N GLY A 197 4.69 8.25 16.81
CA GLY A 197 5.87 8.84 17.44
C GLY A 197 5.65 9.18 18.92
N ASN A 198 4.46 9.67 19.27
CA ASN A 198 4.09 9.90 20.67
C ASN A 198 4.08 8.59 21.48
N ARG A 199 3.46 7.52 20.95
CA ARG A 199 3.49 6.20 21.61
C ARG A 199 4.90 5.66 21.80
N ALA A 200 5.77 5.81 20.80
CA ALA A 200 7.18 5.40 20.90
C ALA A 200 7.93 6.20 21.98
N ARG A 201 7.66 7.51 22.11
CA ARG A 201 8.26 8.35 23.16
C ARG A 201 7.80 7.92 24.56
N VAL A 202 6.51 7.67 24.74
CA VAL A 202 5.93 7.22 26.02
C VAL A 202 6.49 5.86 26.43
N ALA A 203 6.54 4.89 25.52
CA ALA A 203 7.10 3.56 25.80
C ALA A 203 8.56 3.65 26.27
N ARG A 204 9.40 4.43 25.58
CA ARG A 204 10.80 4.64 25.99
C ARG A 204 10.92 5.28 27.38
N HIS A 205 10.00 6.17 27.76
CA HIS A 205 9.99 6.75 29.11
C HIS A 205 9.62 5.71 30.17
N GLN A 206 8.57 4.93 29.94
CA GLN A 206 8.15 3.84 30.82
C GLN A 206 9.25 2.78 30.99
N ASP A 207 9.95 2.40 29.92
CA ASP A 207 11.05 1.43 29.97
C ASP A 207 12.24 1.95 30.79
N ARG A 208 12.54 3.25 30.72
CA ARG A 208 13.56 3.85 31.59
C ARG A 208 13.16 3.76 33.05
N HIS A 209 11.94 4.16 33.40
CA HIS A 209 11.45 4.07 34.79
C HIS A 209 11.47 2.64 35.33
N ARG A 210 11.08 1.66 34.52
CA ARG A 210 11.12 0.23 34.90
C ARG A 210 12.53 -0.32 35.09
N ARG A 211 13.55 0.25 34.44
CA ARG A 211 14.95 -0.19 34.57
C ARG A 211 15.69 0.49 35.74
N THR A 212 15.11 1.54 36.30
CA THR A 212 15.67 2.29 37.44
C THR A 212 15.02 1.92 38.77
N ALA A 213 13.83 1.28 38.72
CA ALA A 213 13.19 0.62 39.85
C ALA A 213 13.73 -0.81 40.02
#